data_AF-B1G6U4-F1
#
_entry.id   AF-B1G6U4-F1
#
_cell.length_a   1.000
_cell.length_b   1.000
_cell.length_c   1.000
_cell.angle_alpha   90.00
_cell.angle_beta   90.00
_cell.angle_gamma   90.00
#
_symmetry.space_group_name_H-M   'P 1'
#
loop_
_entity.id
_entity.type
_entity.pdbx_description
1 polymer ?
#
loop_
_entity_poly.entity_id
_entity_poly.type
_entity_poly.pdbx_seq_one_letter_code
_entity_poly.pdbx_strand_id
1 'polypeptide(L)'
;MPESVWVSRQIGHPVIKAFNNVLAYTLAELGQPEGTPGRLAVAVAGDDLRSREIVMELVNQTGFDPVDAGSLAESWRQQPSTPAYCCDYDADAMRKALAAAAPGIAPRIRDRLPEVFARPGPNPAHADIVAMNRATNVVVSVPAS
;
A
#
# COMPACT_ATOMS: atom_id res chain seq x y z
N MET A 1 -14.05 10.37 2.03
CA MET A 1 -13.05 11.02 1.15
C MET A 1 -11.67 10.57 1.60
N PRO A 2 -10.80 10.08 0.70
CA PRO A 2 -9.42 9.74 1.06
C PRO A 2 -8.62 10.97 1.50
N GLU A 3 -7.67 10.77 2.41
CA GLU A 3 -6.76 11.76 2.98
C GLU A 3 -5.98 12.49 1.88
N SER A 4 -5.56 11.78 0.82
CA SER A 4 -4.84 12.39 -0.29
C SER A 4 -5.68 13.37 -1.10
N VAL A 5 -6.99 13.10 -1.27
CA VAL A 5 -7.93 14.05 -1.87
C VAL A 5 -8.11 15.26 -0.95
N TRP A 6 -8.20 15.04 0.37
CA TRP A 6 -8.27 16.14 1.33
C TRP A 6 -7.02 17.02 1.26
N VAL A 7 -5.81 16.43 1.25
CA VAL A 7 -4.54 17.14 1.14
C VAL A 7 -4.50 17.99 -0.13
N SER A 8 -4.86 17.41 -1.29
CA SER A 8 -4.90 18.15 -2.56
C SER A 8 -5.79 19.39 -2.47
N ARG A 9 -6.95 19.29 -1.80
CA ARG A 9 -7.84 20.43 -1.56
C ARG A 9 -7.23 21.49 -0.63
N GLN A 10 -6.48 21.08 0.39
CA GLN A 10 -5.87 22.04 1.32
C GLN A 10 -4.75 22.84 0.66
N ILE A 11 -3.94 22.19 -0.17
CA ILE A 11 -2.77 22.83 -0.79
C ILE A 11 -3.08 23.45 -2.15
N GLY A 12 -4.25 23.18 -2.74
CA GLY A 12 -4.64 23.73 -4.04
C GLY A 12 -3.85 23.20 -5.24
N HIS A 13 -3.19 22.05 -5.10
CA HIS A 13 -2.35 21.44 -6.13
C HIS A 13 -2.69 19.96 -6.36
N PRO A 14 -2.44 19.43 -7.58
CA PRO A 14 -2.49 18.00 -7.84
C PRO A 14 -1.57 17.22 -6.88
N VAL A 15 -2.04 16.08 -6.40
CA VAL A 15 -1.28 15.19 -5.51
C VAL A 15 -1.16 13.82 -6.16
N ILE A 16 0.04 13.24 -6.09
CA ILE A 16 0.29 11.83 -6.37
C ILE A 16 0.62 11.13 -5.05
N LYS A 17 -0.04 10.01 -4.77
CA LYS A 17 0.19 9.20 -3.57
C LYS A 17 1.05 7.99 -3.93
N ALA A 18 2.23 7.90 -3.31
CA ALA A 18 3.15 6.77 -3.45
C ALA A 18 3.86 6.47 -2.12
N PHE A 19 4.58 5.34 -2.04
CA PHE A 19 5.42 4.90 -0.92
C PHE A 19 4.71 4.66 0.42
N ASN A 20 3.44 5.05 0.58
CA ASN A 20 2.73 4.91 1.84
C ASN A 20 2.44 3.45 2.21
N ASN A 21 2.52 2.53 1.25
CA ASN A 21 2.14 1.13 1.43
C ASN A 21 3.35 0.17 1.54
N VAL A 22 4.56 0.72 1.69
CA VAL A 22 5.78 -0.03 2.02
C VAL A 22 6.28 0.34 3.41
N LEU A 23 6.97 -0.59 4.06
CA LEU A 23 7.57 -0.37 5.37
C LEU A 23 8.87 0.43 5.22
N ALA A 24 9.27 1.12 6.29
CA ALA A 24 10.51 1.90 6.31
C ALA A 24 11.75 1.03 6.02
N TYR A 25 11.82 -0.18 6.60
CA TYR A 25 12.91 -1.13 6.32
C TYR A 25 12.88 -1.60 4.86
N THR A 26 11.70 -1.90 4.31
CA THR A 26 11.55 -2.23 2.87
C THR A 26 12.15 -1.13 2.01
N LEU A 27 11.75 0.12 2.25
CA LEU A 27 12.20 1.27 1.46
C LEU A 27 13.71 1.52 1.59
N ALA A 28 14.28 1.32 2.77
CA ALA A 28 15.70 1.58 3.03
C ALA A 28 16.62 0.48 2.50
N GLU A 29 16.23 -0.80 2.63
CA GLU A 29 17.16 -1.92 2.50
C GLU A 29 16.82 -2.89 1.37
N LEU A 30 15.57 -2.92 0.88
CA LEU A 30 15.10 -3.98 -0.03
C LEU A 30 14.92 -3.54 -1.49
N GLY A 31 15.33 -2.32 -1.83
CA GLY A 31 15.36 -1.87 -3.22
C GLY A 31 16.29 -2.73 -4.09
N GLN A 32 15.87 -3.04 -5.31
CA GLN A 32 16.63 -3.84 -6.27
C GLN A 32 16.69 -3.16 -7.65
N PRO A 33 17.74 -3.41 -8.46
CA PRO A 33 17.81 -2.91 -9.84
C PRO A 33 16.58 -3.32 -10.66
N GLU A 34 16.22 -2.48 -11.63
CA GLU A 34 15.15 -2.78 -12.58
C GLU A 34 15.40 -4.13 -13.31
N GLY A 35 14.34 -4.90 -13.49
CA GLY A 35 14.40 -6.23 -14.12
C GLY A 35 14.81 -7.36 -13.17
N THR A 36 15.14 -7.08 -11.91
CA THR A 36 15.42 -8.13 -10.92
C THR A 36 14.17 -8.98 -10.69
N PRO A 37 14.23 -10.32 -10.83
CA PRO A 37 13.08 -11.19 -10.55
C PRO A 37 12.59 -11.05 -9.10
N GLY A 38 11.28 -10.93 -8.91
CA GLY A 38 10.66 -10.84 -7.58
C GLY A 38 10.84 -9.47 -6.89
N ARG A 39 11.15 -8.43 -7.65
CA ARG A 39 11.24 -7.06 -7.15
C ARG A 39 9.93 -6.62 -6.51
N LEU A 40 10.06 -5.96 -5.36
CA LEU A 40 8.91 -5.49 -4.59
C LEU A 40 8.27 -4.27 -5.26
N ALA A 41 6.96 -4.12 -5.10
CA ALA A 41 6.18 -3.10 -5.76
C ALA A 41 5.71 -1.98 -4.82
N VAL A 42 5.50 -0.79 -5.40
CA VAL A 42 4.91 0.38 -4.73
C VAL A 42 3.70 0.84 -5.52
N ALA A 43 2.59 1.08 -4.83
CA ALA A 43 1.36 1.58 -5.46
C ALA A 43 1.42 3.10 -5.67
N VAL A 44 1.01 3.56 -6.85
CA VAL A 44 1.01 4.97 -7.26
C VAL A 44 -0.38 5.38 -7.74
N ALA A 45 -0.99 6.36 -7.07
CA ALA A 45 -2.33 6.86 -7.41
C ALA A 45 -2.34 8.37 -7.61
N GLY A 46 -3.08 8.86 -8.59
CA GLY A 46 -3.20 10.29 -8.88
C GLY A 46 -3.93 10.59 -10.19
N ASP A 47 -4.52 11.79 -10.29
CA ASP A 47 -5.38 12.17 -11.42
C ASP A 47 -4.62 12.82 -12.58
N ASP A 48 -3.49 13.47 -12.30
CA ASP A 48 -2.62 14.05 -13.33
C ASP A 48 -1.68 12.98 -13.89
N LEU A 49 -1.95 12.54 -15.13
CA LEU A 49 -1.23 11.42 -15.77
C LEU A 49 0.27 11.69 -15.87
N ARG A 50 0.67 12.90 -16.27
CA ARG A 50 2.09 13.26 -16.43
C ARG A 50 2.84 13.21 -15.09
N SER A 51 2.27 13.77 -14.04
CA SER A 51 2.87 13.72 -12.70
C SER A 51 2.89 12.30 -12.15
N ARG A 52 1.87 11.48 -12.45
CA ARG A 52 1.84 10.07 -12.07
C ARG A 52 2.96 9.29 -12.75
N GLU A 53 3.18 9.47 -14.04
CA GLU A 53 4.29 8.85 -14.79
C GLU A 53 5.66 9.22 -14.21
N ILE A 54 5.88 10.51 -13.88
CA ILE A 54 7.11 10.96 -13.23
C ILE A 54 7.34 10.25 -11.89
N VAL A 55 6.29 10.09 -11.08
CA VAL A 55 6.40 9.40 -9.78
C VAL A 55 6.57 7.88 -9.95
N MET A 56 5.96 7.28 -10.98
CA MET A 56 6.18 5.87 -11.30
C MET A 56 7.64 5.63 -11.71
N GLU A 57 8.23 6.53 -12.49
CA GLU A 57 9.66 6.47 -12.83
C GLU A 57 10.53 6.64 -11.57
N LEU A 58 10.18 7.58 -10.68
CA LEU A 58 10.89 7.72 -9.40
C LEU A 58 10.83 6.44 -8.56
N VAL A 59 9.67 5.79 -8.47
CA VAL A 59 9.52 4.49 -7.80
C VAL A 59 10.46 3.45 -8.43
N ASN A 60 10.49 3.36 -9.76
CA ASN A 60 11.41 2.48 -10.48
C ASN A 60 12.87 2.80 -10.13
N GLN A 61 13.28 4.06 -10.14
CA GLN A 61 14.64 4.46 -9.81
C GLN A 61 15.03 4.17 -8.35
N THR A 62 14.07 4.18 -7.43
CA THR A 62 14.29 3.83 -6.01
C THR A 62 14.41 2.34 -5.74
N GLY A 63 14.26 1.49 -6.75
CA GLY A 63 14.47 0.06 -6.61
C GLY A 63 13.21 -0.79 -6.49
N PHE A 64 12.04 -0.25 -6.85
CA PHE A 64 10.74 -0.94 -6.73
C PHE A 64 9.95 -0.90 -8.03
N ASP A 65 9.08 -1.89 -8.26
CA ASP A 65 8.19 -1.89 -9.41
C ASP A 65 6.99 -0.94 -9.18
N PRO A 66 6.78 0.08 -10.02
CA PRO A 66 5.63 0.95 -9.91
C PRO A 66 4.34 0.24 -10.35
N VAL A 67 3.31 0.31 -9.50
CA VAL A 67 1.99 -0.21 -9.79
C VAL A 67 1.00 0.94 -9.84
N ASP A 68 0.46 1.23 -11.03
CA ASP A 68 -0.64 2.16 -11.19
C ASP A 68 -1.87 1.68 -10.39
N ALA A 69 -2.27 2.47 -9.40
CA ALA A 69 -3.40 2.26 -8.52
C ALA A 69 -4.60 3.15 -8.86
N GLY A 70 -4.55 3.86 -9.99
CA GLY A 70 -5.64 4.64 -10.54
C GLY A 70 -5.70 6.09 -10.04
N SER A 71 -6.92 6.59 -9.88
CA SER A 71 -7.21 7.98 -9.52
C SER A 71 -6.83 8.29 -8.07
N LEU A 72 -6.68 9.58 -7.74
CA LEU A 72 -6.45 10.01 -6.36
C LEU A 72 -7.63 9.63 -5.45
N ALA A 73 -8.84 9.58 -6.01
CA ALA A 73 -10.04 9.12 -5.32
C ALA A 73 -10.00 7.63 -4.96
N GLU A 74 -9.29 6.79 -5.74
CA GLU A 74 -9.12 5.36 -5.46
C GLU A 74 -7.91 5.06 -4.56
N SER A 75 -7.13 6.07 -4.18
CA SER A 75 -5.92 5.92 -3.36
C SER A 75 -6.18 5.39 -1.94
N TRP A 76 -7.44 5.21 -1.54
CA TRP A 76 -7.80 4.55 -0.27
C TRP A 76 -7.44 3.05 -0.27
N ARG A 77 -7.32 2.42 -1.45
CA ARG A 77 -7.01 0.99 -1.59
C ARG A 77 -5.60 0.60 -1.15
N GLN A 78 -4.72 1.59 -0.99
CA GLN A 78 -3.32 1.42 -0.55
C GLN A 78 -3.07 1.96 0.86
N GLN A 79 -4.10 2.23 1.66
CA GLN A 79 -3.99 2.80 3.01
C GLN A 79 -3.88 1.75 4.11
N PRO A 80 -3.49 2.13 5.35
CA PRO A 80 -3.52 1.21 6.48
C PRO A 80 -4.83 0.43 6.57
N SER A 81 -4.72 -0.84 6.98
CA SER A 81 -5.86 -1.75 7.10
C SER A 81 -6.53 -2.13 5.76
N THR A 82 -5.78 -2.09 4.65
CA THR A 82 -6.21 -2.61 3.34
C THR A 82 -5.24 -3.69 2.83
N PRO A 83 -5.66 -4.59 1.92
CA PRO A 83 -4.85 -5.75 1.53
C PRO A 83 -3.46 -5.40 0.97
N ALA A 84 -3.31 -4.21 0.35
CA ALA A 84 -2.08 -3.79 -0.30
C ALA A 84 -1.06 -3.10 0.64
N TYR A 85 -1.38 -2.99 1.94
CA TYR A 85 -0.61 -2.19 2.88
C TYR A 85 0.48 -3.00 3.60
N CYS A 86 1.74 -2.64 3.35
CA CYS A 86 2.92 -3.14 4.07
C CYS A 86 3.08 -4.67 4.01
N CYS A 87 2.88 -5.22 2.82
CA CYS A 87 2.87 -6.66 2.56
C CYS A 87 4.05 -7.16 1.72
N ASP A 88 5.00 -6.31 1.32
CA ASP A 88 6.14 -6.67 0.45
C ASP A 88 5.73 -7.59 -0.71
N TYR A 89 4.80 -7.11 -1.52
CA TYR A 89 4.32 -7.82 -2.70
C TYR A 89 5.11 -7.41 -3.93
N ASP A 90 5.28 -8.35 -4.86
CA ASP A 90 5.63 -8.03 -6.24
C ASP A 90 4.47 -7.31 -6.95
N ALA A 91 4.69 -6.91 -8.21
CA ALA A 91 3.71 -6.14 -8.96
C ALA A 91 2.38 -6.89 -9.14
N ASP A 92 2.41 -8.19 -9.40
CA ASP A 92 1.20 -9.00 -9.63
C ASP A 92 0.38 -9.17 -8.35
N ALA A 93 1.02 -9.49 -7.23
CA ALA A 93 0.37 -9.59 -5.94
C ALA A 93 -0.15 -8.22 -5.46
N MET A 94 0.58 -7.13 -5.73
CA MET A 94 0.14 -5.77 -5.43
C MET A 94 -1.15 -5.42 -6.19
N ARG A 95 -1.22 -5.71 -7.50
CA ARG A 95 -2.45 -5.48 -8.30
C ARG A 95 -3.64 -6.26 -7.76
N LYS A 96 -3.44 -7.53 -7.42
CA LYS A 96 -4.49 -8.36 -6.80
C LYS A 96 -4.95 -7.79 -5.45
N ALA A 97 -4.01 -7.34 -4.63
CA ALA A 97 -4.31 -6.76 -3.32
C ALA A 97 -5.08 -5.43 -3.42
N LEU A 98 -4.70 -4.54 -4.34
CA LEU A 98 -5.43 -3.29 -4.62
C LEU A 98 -6.87 -3.57 -5.09
N ALA A 99 -7.04 -4.57 -5.96
CA ALA A 99 -8.35 -4.99 -6.45
C ALA A 99 -9.24 -5.59 -5.35
N ALA A 100 -8.64 -6.33 -4.40
CA ALA A 100 -9.34 -6.94 -3.28
C ALA A 100 -9.81 -5.95 -2.20
N ALA A 101 -9.30 -4.70 -2.22
CA ALA A 101 -9.72 -3.69 -1.26
C ALA A 101 -11.23 -3.36 -1.43
N ALA A 102 -11.96 -3.38 -0.32
CA ALA A 102 -13.40 -3.11 -0.27
C ALA A 102 -13.73 -1.91 0.64
N PRO A 103 -14.62 -0.99 0.22
CA PRO A 103 -15.03 0.15 1.03
C PRO A 103 -15.62 -0.29 2.39
N GLY A 104 -15.32 0.45 3.46
CA GLY A 104 -15.87 0.20 4.80
C GLY A 104 -15.22 -0.96 5.58
N ILE A 105 -14.31 -1.72 4.96
CA ILE A 105 -13.58 -2.81 5.65
C ILE A 105 -12.43 -2.28 6.50
N ALA A 106 -11.64 -1.32 6.00
CA ALA A 106 -10.48 -0.80 6.71
C ALA A 106 -10.79 -0.24 8.12
N PRO A 107 -11.88 0.52 8.35
CA PRO A 107 -12.26 0.93 9.70
C PRO A 107 -12.52 -0.26 10.65
N ARG A 108 -13.17 -1.33 10.18
CA ARG A 108 -13.46 -2.51 11.01
C ARG A 108 -12.19 -3.25 11.43
N ILE A 109 -11.22 -3.32 10.53
CA ILE A 109 -9.90 -3.87 10.86
C ILE A 109 -9.19 -2.96 11.88
N ARG A 110 -9.28 -1.64 11.70
CA ARG A 110 -8.70 -0.65 12.62
C ARG A 110 -9.19 -0.80 14.04
N ASP A 111 -10.50 -1.02 14.22
CA ASP A 111 -11.11 -1.21 15.53
C ASP A 111 -10.58 -2.45 16.27
N ARG A 112 -10.06 -3.44 15.52
CA ARG A 112 -9.44 -4.67 16.05
C ARG A 112 -7.93 -4.59 16.18
N LEU A 113 -7.29 -3.50 15.75
CA LEU A 113 -5.83 -3.36 15.79
C LEU A 113 -5.23 -3.53 17.19
N PRO A 114 -5.86 -3.11 18.31
CA PRO A 114 -5.32 -3.40 19.64
C PRO A 114 -5.10 -4.89 19.91
N GLU A 115 -5.98 -5.76 19.41
CA GLU A 115 -5.86 -7.23 19.55
C GLU A 115 -4.78 -7.81 18.62
N VAL A 116 -4.57 -7.17 17.46
CA VAL A 116 -3.59 -7.59 16.46
C VAL A 116 -2.18 -7.16 16.85
N PHE A 117 -2.00 -5.91 17.31
CA PHE A 117 -0.71 -5.35 17.73
C PHE A 117 -0.23 -5.88 19.09
N ALA A 118 -1.09 -6.55 19.87
CA ALA A 118 -0.65 -7.29 21.05
C ALA A 118 0.09 -8.59 20.70
N ARG A 119 0.01 -9.07 19.44
CA ARG A 119 0.61 -10.36 19.02
C ARG A 119 2.10 -10.29 18.73
N PRO A 120 2.63 -9.28 18.01
CA PRO A 120 4.06 -9.11 17.89
C PRO A 120 4.61 -8.66 19.25
N GLY A 121 5.72 -9.27 19.69
CA GLY A 121 6.45 -8.80 20.87
C GLY A 121 6.97 -7.37 20.70
N PRO A 122 7.70 -6.81 21.69
CA PRO A 122 8.07 -5.39 21.72
C PRO A 122 8.98 -4.93 20.55
N ASN A 123 9.58 -5.85 19.79
CA ASN A 123 10.44 -5.54 18.66
C ASN A 123 10.32 -6.64 17.58
N PRO A 124 9.22 -6.65 16.81
CA PRO A 124 9.01 -7.68 15.79
C PRO A 124 10.02 -7.53 14.65
N ALA A 125 10.45 -8.66 14.08
CA ALA A 125 11.26 -8.60 12.88
C ALA A 125 10.43 -8.08 11.70
N HIS A 126 11.10 -7.55 10.68
CA HIS A 126 10.45 -7.06 9.46
C HIS A 126 9.49 -8.09 8.85
N ALA A 127 9.92 -9.34 8.74
CA ALA A 127 9.12 -10.44 8.23
C ALA A 127 7.86 -10.71 9.07
N ASP A 128 7.92 -10.51 10.39
CA ASP A 128 6.77 -10.69 11.29
C ASP A 128 5.71 -9.62 11.02
N ILE A 129 6.13 -8.36 10.78
CA ILE A 129 5.23 -7.26 10.43
C ILE A 129 4.55 -7.52 9.09
N VAL A 130 5.32 -7.95 8.08
CA VAL A 130 4.78 -8.33 6.77
C VAL A 130 3.77 -9.48 6.90
N ALA A 131 4.11 -10.54 7.63
CA ALA A 131 3.22 -11.68 7.86
C ALA A 131 1.94 -11.26 8.58
N MET A 132 2.05 -10.41 9.60
CA MET A 132 0.90 -9.86 10.33
C MET A 132 -0.01 -9.04 9.42
N ASN A 133 0.54 -8.15 8.58
CA ASN A 133 -0.26 -7.35 7.64
C ASN A 133 -1.00 -8.22 6.63
N ARG A 134 -0.30 -9.21 6.04
CA ARG A 134 -0.88 -10.19 5.11
C ARG A 134 -2.01 -10.98 5.76
N ALA A 135 -1.83 -11.41 7.01
CA ALA A 135 -2.84 -12.15 7.75
C ALA A 135 -4.02 -11.28 8.18
N THR A 136 -3.81 -10.01 8.50
CA THR A 136 -4.86 -9.14 9.06
C THR A 136 -5.72 -8.51 7.97
N ASN A 137 -5.10 -8.06 6.88
CA ASN A 137 -5.75 -7.20 5.90
C ASN A 137 -6.57 -7.96 4.84
N VAL A 138 -6.55 -9.30 4.86
CA VAL A 138 -7.31 -10.18 3.95
C VAL A 138 -8.58 -10.73 4.62
N VAL A 139 -8.70 -10.66 5.96
CA VAL A 139 -9.65 -11.45 6.78
C VAL A 139 -11.09 -10.89 6.82
N VAL A 140 -11.55 -10.15 5.81
CA VAL A 140 -12.96 -9.66 5.79
C VAL A 140 -13.73 -9.95 4.50
N SER A 141 -13.17 -10.71 3.57
CA SER A 141 -13.99 -11.56 2.70
C SER A 141 -14.14 -12.90 3.43
N VAL A 142 -15.23 -13.17 4.15
CA VAL A 142 -16.42 -13.86 3.63
C VAL A 142 -17.45 -13.93 4.79
N PRO A 143 -18.74 -13.68 4.55
CA PRO A 143 -19.76 -14.62 4.98
C PRO A 143 -20.27 -15.31 3.72
N ALA A 144 -20.05 -16.62 3.64
CA ALA A 144 -20.66 -17.44 2.62
C ALA A 144 -22.11 -17.61 3.07
N SER A 145 -23.01 -17.18 2.19
CA SER A 145 -24.43 -17.51 2.20
C SER A 145 -24.68 -19.00 2.35
#